data_AF-A0A6J0D7Q2-F1
#
_entry.id   AF-A0A6J0D7Q2-F1
#
_cell.length_a   1.000
_cell.length_b   1.000
_cell.length_c   1.000
_cell.angle_alpha   90.00
_cell.angle_beta   90.00
_cell.angle_gamma   90.00
#
_symmetry.space_group_name_H-M   'P 1'
#
loop_
_entity.id
_entity.type
_entity.pdbx_description
1 polymer ?
#
loop_
_entity_poly.entity_id
_entity_poly.type
_entity_poly.pdbx_seq_one_letter_code
_entity_poly.pdbx_strand_id
1 'polypeptide(L)'
;MAAAAAELVIGWCIFGLLLLAILAFCWIYVRKYQSRRESEVVSTVTAIFSLAVALITSALLPVDIFLVSYMKNQNGTFKEWANANVSVQIEDTVLYGYYTLYSVILFCVFFWIPFVYFYYEEKDDDDTSKCTQIKTALKYTLGFVVICALLLLVGAFVPLNLPSNKNSTEWEKVKFLFEELGSSHGLAALSFSISSLTLIGMLAAITYTAYGMSALPLNLIKGTRNAAYERLENTEDIEEVEQHIQAIRSKSKDGRPLPARDRRTLKQCEERLRTLRKRDRHLEFIENSWWTKFCGALRPLKVNGILKNVFPLDYILITIIIMYFIFTSMAGIRNIGIWFFWIRNRIFIFQSNITSDVHKGNSTLSVPKRCDADAPEDQCTVTRTYLFLHKFWFFSAAYYFGNWAFLGVFLIGLIVSCCKGKKSVIEGVDDDSDMSDDEPSTYSV
;
A
#
# COMPACT_ATOMS: atom_id res chain seq x y z
N MET A 1 -20.65 -17.93 33.87
CA MET A 1 -21.42 -17.46 32.70
C MET A 1 -21.38 -15.95 32.54
N ALA A 2 -21.92 -15.14 33.46
CA ALA A 2 -22.01 -13.67 33.30
C ALA A 2 -20.69 -12.98 32.85
N ALA A 3 -19.55 -13.28 33.48
CA ALA A 3 -18.25 -12.71 33.07
C ALA A 3 -17.87 -13.08 31.63
N ALA A 4 -18.02 -14.35 31.23
CA ALA A 4 -17.72 -14.79 29.87
C ALA A 4 -18.61 -14.11 28.81
N ALA A 5 -19.88 -13.82 29.15
CA ALA A 5 -20.76 -13.06 28.28
C ALA A 5 -20.35 -11.58 28.18
N ALA A 6 -19.90 -10.97 29.28
CA ALA A 6 -19.41 -9.60 29.29
C ALA A 6 -18.14 -9.42 28.43
N GLU A 7 -17.15 -10.31 28.57
CA GLU A 7 -15.94 -10.33 27.73
C GLU A 7 -16.28 -10.49 26.23
N LEU A 8 -17.24 -11.35 25.90
CA LEU A 8 -17.71 -11.54 24.52
C LEU A 8 -18.36 -10.27 23.95
N VAL A 9 -19.22 -9.60 24.73
CA VAL A 9 -19.83 -8.31 24.35
C VAL A 9 -18.77 -7.22 24.18
N ILE A 10 -17.78 -7.15 25.07
CA ILE A 10 -16.64 -6.22 24.94
C ILE A 10 -15.88 -6.48 23.64
N GLY A 11 -15.60 -7.74 23.30
CA GLY A 11 -14.97 -8.13 22.04
C GLY A 11 -15.75 -7.67 20.80
N TRP A 12 -17.07 -7.92 20.75
CA TRP A 12 -17.92 -7.46 19.65
C TRP A 12 -18.01 -5.93 19.57
N CYS A 13 -18.06 -5.23 20.70
CA CYS A 13 -18.04 -3.76 20.73
C CYS A 13 -16.71 -3.19 20.20
N ILE A 14 -15.57 -3.78 20.57
CA ILE A 14 -14.24 -3.36 20.06
C ILE A 14 -14.15 -3.62 18.55
N PHE A 15 -14.60 -4.79 18.07
CA PHE A 15 -14.61 -5.13 16.65
C PHE A 15 -15.52 -4.18 15.84
N GLY A 16 -16.73 -3.91 16.33
CA GLY A 16 -17.67 -2.98 15.70
C GLY A 16 -17.15 -1.55 15.64
N LEU A 17 -16.51 -1.07 16.70
CA LEU A 17 -15.87 0.25 16.75
C LEU A 17 -14.70 0.35 15.76
N LEU A 18 -13.86 -0.69 15.70
CA LEU A 18 -12.73 -0.77 14.76
C LEU A 18 -13.21 -0.80 13.30
N LEU A 19 -14.26 -1.56 12.99
CA LEU A 19 -14.86 -1.62 11.66
C LEU A 19 -15.48 -0.27 11.25
N LEU A 20 -16.18 0.40 12.17
CA LEU A 20 -16.72 1.75 11.96
C LEU A 20 -15.60 2.76 11.70
N ALA A 21 -14.50 2.69 12.46
CA ALA A 21 -13.32 3.54 12.25
C ALA A 21 -12.67 3.32 10.87
N ILE A 22 -12.58 2.07 10.40
CA ILE A 22 -12.10 1.76 9.04
C ILE A 22 -13.04 2.34 7.98
N LEU A 23 -14.35 2.18 8.11
CA LEU A 23 -15.32 2.75 7.15
C LEU A 23 -15.28 4.27 7.12
N ALA A 24 -15.19 4.92 8.28
CA ALA A 24 -15.04 6.37 8.39
C ALA A 24 -13.72 6.85 7.74
N PHE A 25 -12.61 6.15 7.98
CA PHE A 25 -11.33 6.43 7.33
C PHE A 25 -11.43 6.30 5.80
N CYS A 26 -12.01 5.21 5.27
CA CYS A 26 -12.17 5.01 3.83
C CYS A 26 -13.00 6.12 3.18
N TRP A 27 -14.12 6.51 3.82
CA TRP A 27 -14.99 7.58 3.33
C TRP A 27 -14.31 8.95 3.34
N ILE A 28 -13.60 9.30 4.42
CA ILE A 28 -12.82 10.55 4.50
C ILE A 28 -11.69 10.55 3.46
N TYR A 29 -10.96 9.44 3.33
CA TYR A 29 -9.83 9.32 2.42
C TYR A 29 -10.25 9.46 0.95
N VAL A 30 -11.21 8.65 0.48
CA VAL A 30 -11.70 8.74 -0.90
C VAL A 30 -12.27 10.15 -1.17
N ARG A 31 -13.10 10.68 -0.28
CA ARG A 31 -13.70 12.02 -0.47
C ARG A 31 -12.69 13.18 -0.40
N LYS A 32 -11.49 12.97 0.14
CA LYS A 32 -10.40 13.96 0.15
C LYS A 32 -9.58 14.00 -1.14
N TYR A 33 -9.52 12.89 -1.88
CA TYR A 33 -8.83 12.75 -3.18
C TYR A 33 -9.79 12.65 -4.38
N GLN A 34 -11.10 12.83 -4.16
CA GLN A 34 -12.13 12.80 -5.19
C GLN A 34 -12.20 14.15 -5.92
N SER A 35 -11.96 14.14 -7.24
CA SER A 35 -12.16 15.32 -8.09
C SER A 35 -13.60 15.85 -7.95
N ARG A 36 -13.72 17.18 -7.94
CA ARG A 36 -15.01 17.86 -7.71
C ARG A 36 -15.87 17.96 -8.97
N ARG A 37 -15.33 17.61 -10.14
CA ARG A 37 -15.95 17.78 -11.47
C ARG A 37 -16.57 16.48 -11.99
N GLU A 38 -15.83 15.37 -11.90
CA GLU A 38 -16.17 14.05 -12.48
C GLU A 38 -16.64 13.05 -11.40
N SER A 39 -17.38 13.56 -10.41
CA SER A 39 -17.68 12.89 -9.15
C SER A 39 -18.81 11.84 -9.26
N GLU A 40 -18.51 10.67 -9.86
CA GLU A 40 -19.47 9.60 -10.08
C GLU A 40 -19.76 8.69 -8.86
N VAL A 41 -21.03 8.34 -8.66
CA VAL A 41 -21.51 7.71 -7.41
C VAL A 41 -21.12 6.23 -7.32
N VAL A 42 -21.24 5.46 -8.41
CA VAL A 42 -20.93 4.02 -8.36
C VAL A 42 -19.42 3.79 -8.31
N SER A 43 -18.63 4.65 -8.96
CA SER A 43 -17.16 4.64 -8.86
C SER A 43 -16.69 4.93 -7.43
N THR A 44 -17.20 5.99 -6.80
CA THR A 44 -16.81 6.38 -5.44
C THR A 44 -17.25 5.38 -4.36
N VAL A 45 -18.46 4.81 -4.47
CA VAL A 45 -18.89 3.69 -3.61
C VAL A 45 -17.99 2.46 -3.80
N THR A 46 -17.58 2.18 -5.04
CA THR A 46 -16.68 1.06 -5.34
C THR A 46 -15.30 1.24 -4.73
N ALA A 47 -14.71 2.43 -4.83
CA ALA A 47 -13.42 2.75 -4.21
C ALA A 47 -13.48 2.62 -2.68
N ILE A 48 -14.54 3.13 -2.04
CA ILE A 48 -14.75 3.01 -0.58
C ILE A 48 -14.91 1.54 -0.18
N PHE A 49 -15.71 0.76 -0.90
CA PHE A 49 -15.94 -0.65 -0.61
C PHE A 49 -14.68 -1.51 -0.76
N SER A 50 -13.96 -1.38 -1.88
CA SER A 50 -12.73 -2.17 -2.11
C SER A 50 -11.63 -1.83 -1.10
N LEU A 51 -11.46 -0.54 -0.77
CA LEU A 51 -10.50 -0.09 0.24
C LEU A 51 -10.90 -0.61 1.64
N ALA A 52 -12.18 -0.56 2.00
CA ALA A 52 -12.67 -1.07 3.27
C ALA A 52 -12.44 -2.57 3.42
N VAL A 53 -12.72 -3.39 2.40
CA VAL A 53 -12.46 -4.84 2.45
C VAL A 53 -10.95 -5.12 2.61
N ALA A 54 -10.09 -4.41 1.88
CA ALA A 54 -8.63 -4.56 2.00
C ALA A 54 -8.12 -4.19 3.41
N LEU A 55 -8.61 -3.09 4.00
CA LEU A 55 -8.24 -2.67 5.35
C LEU A 55 -8.82 -3.59 6.44
N ILE A 56 -10.06 -4.08 6.31
CA ILE A 56 -10.65 -5.07 7.23
C ILE A 56 -9.85 -6.38 7.19
N THR A 57 -9.44 -6.84 6.00
CA THR A 57 -8.59 -8.03 5.85
C THR A 57 -7.21 -7.84 6.47
N SER A 58 -6.64 -6.63 6.35
CA SER A 58 -5.37 -6.28 6.99
C SER A 58 -5.50 -6.17 8.51
N ALA A 59 -6.64 -5.71 9.02
CA ALA A 59 -6.96 -5.63 10.44
C ALA A 59 -7.32 -6.98 11.07
N LEU A 60 -7.69 -8.00 10.28
CA LEU A 60 -7.88 -9.37 10.78
C LEU A 60 -6.54 -10.01 11.21
N LEU A 61 -5.41 -9.60 10.63
CA LEU A 61 -4.07 -10.11 10.97
C LEU A 61 -3.69 -9.91 12.45
N PRO A 62 -3.74 -8.68 13.04
CA PRO A 62 -3.49 -8.50 14.47
C PRO A 62 -4.58 -9.14 15.35
N VAL A 63 -5.80 -9.35 14.84
CA VAL A 63 -6.87 -10.04 15.57
C VAL A 63 -6.62 -11.55 15.64
N ASP A 64 -6.19 -12.21 14.56
CA ASP A 64 -5.71 -13.60 14.53
C ASP A 64 -4.58 -13.80 15.56
N ILE A 65 -3.55 -12.94 15.51
CA ILE A 65 -2.42 -12.96 16.45
C ILE A 65 -2.89 -12.74 17.90
N PHE A 66 -3.77 -11.77 18.16
CA PHE A 66 -4.31 -11.50 19.49
C PHE A 66 -5.12 -12.67 20.02
N LEU A 67 -5.98 -13.27 19.20
CA LEU A 67 -6.90 -14.34 19.60
C LEU A 67 -6.15 -15.64 19.93
N VAL A 68 -5.18 -16.03 19.08
CA VAL A 68 -4.29 -17.18 19.34
C VAL A 68 -3.43 -16.94 20.59
N SER A 69 -2.96 -15.71 20.82
CA SER A 69 -2.25 -15.33 22.05
C SER A 69 -3.16 -15.36 23.29
N TYR A 70 -4.40 -14.88 23.16
CA TYR A 70 -5.37 -14.79 24.26
C TYR A 70 -5.88 -16.17 24.71
N MET A 71 -5.94 -17.18 23.84
CA MET A 71 -6.25 -18.56 24.22
C MET A 71 -5.13 -19.24 25.04
N LYS A 72 -3.89 -18.75 24.95
CA LYS A 72 -2.72 -19.31 25.64
C LYS A 72 -2.40 -18.56 26.95
N ASN A 73 -1.75 -19.27 27.87
CA ASN A 73 -1.12 -18.73 29.07
C ASN A 73 0.30 -18.25 28.78
N GLN A 74 0.91 -17.50 29.70
CA GLN A 74 2.34 -17.16 29.65
C GLN A 74 3.24 -18.41 29.56
N ASN A 75 2.78 -19.54 30.12
CA ASN A 75 3.46 -20.83 30.09
C ASN A 75 3.31 -21.59 28.75
N GLY A 76 2.62 -21.04 27.76
CA GLY A 76 2.32 -21.67 26.46
C GLY A 76 1.13 -22.64 26.45
N THR A 77 0.71 -23.15 27.62
CA THR A 77 -0.48 -24.00 27.75
C THR A 77 -1.77 -23.23 27.41
N PHE A 78 -2.78 -23.91 26.89
CA PHE A 78 -4.12 -23.33 26.73
C PHE A 78 -4.75 -23.01 28.10
N LYS A 79 -5.63 -22.00 28.14
CA LYS A 79 -6.43 -21.66 29.31
C LYS A 79 -7.54 -22.69 29.56
N GLU A 80 -7.94 -22.88 30.81
CA GLU A 80 -8.95 -23.89 31.20
C GLU A 80 -10.34 -23.68 30.57
N TRP A 81 -10.68 -22.45 30.15
CA TRP A 81 -11.89 -22.17 29.37
C TRP A 81 -11.72 -22.52 27.88
N ALA A 82 -10.49 -22.53 27.36
CA ALA A 82 -10.13 -22.88 25.99
C ALA A 82 -9.94 -24.39 25.86
N ASN A 83 -10.97 -25.16 26.25
CA ASN A 83 -11.07 -26.59 25.97
C ASN A 83 -10.96 -26.84 24.46
N ALA A 84 -10.43 -27.99 24.04
CA ALA A 84 -10.10 -28.28 22.64
C ALA A 84 -11.25 -28.04 21.65
N ASN A 85 -12.51 -28.29 22.04
CA ASN A 85 -13.67 -27.99 21.20
C ASN A 85 -13.88 -26.48 20.97
N VAL A 86 -13.60 -25.65 21.98
CA VAL A 86 -13.77 -24.19 21.92
C VAL A 86 -12.65 -23.55 21.11
N SER A 87 -11.40 -24.02 21.25
CA SER A 87 -10.29 -23.52 20.42
C SER A 87 -10.49 -23.84 18.94
N VAL A 88 -10.95 -25.05 18.59
CA VAL A 88 -11.29 -25.41 17.20
C VAL A 88 -12.41 -24.51 16.65
N GLN A 89 -13.50 -24.32 17.40
CA GLN A 89 -14.59 -23.42 16.98
C GLN A 89 -14.12 -21.96 16.74
N ILE A 90 -13.18 -21.47 17.55
CA ILE A 90 -12.60 -20.13 17.40
C ILE A 90 -11.68 -20.07 16.16
N GLU A 91 -10.82 -21.06 15.96
CA GLU A 91 -9.92 -21.12 14.81
C GLU A 91 -10.68 -21.29 13.48
N ASP A 92 -11.71 -22.12 13.44
CA ASP A 92 -12.61 -22.27 12.29
C ASP A 92 -13.35 -20.97 11.98
N THR A 93 -13.82 -20.24 13.00
CA THR A 93 -14.50 -18.94 12.81
C THR A 93 -13.56 -17.91 12.14
N VAL A 94 -12.30 -17.84 12.57
CA VAL A 94 -11.29 -16.97 11.94
C VAL A 94 -10.95 -17.46 10.52
N LEU A 95 -10.86 -18.76 10.31
CA LEU A 95 -10.60 -19.37 9.01
C LEU A 95 -11.72 -19.04 8.00
N TYR A 96 -13.00 -19.17 8.37
CA TYR A 96 -14.13 -18.75 7.54
C TYR A 96 -14.14 -17.23 7.30
N GLY A 97 -13.66 -16.43 8.25
CA GLY A 97 -13.41 -14.99 8.07
C GLY A 97 -12.42 -14.70 6.93
N TYR A 98 -11.25 -15.34 6.95
CA TYR A 98 -10.25 -15.23 5.88
C TYR A 98 -10.78 -15.75 4.53
N TYR A 99 -11.45 -16.90 4.50
CA TYR A 99 -12.10 -17.43 3.29
C TYR A 99 -13.05 -16.41 2.66
N THR A 100 -13.94 -15.83 3.47
CA THR A 100 -14.94 -14.85 3.01
C THR A 100 -14.26 -13.59 2.48
N LEU A 101 -13.34 -13.01 3.26
CA LEU A 101 -12.66 -11.77 2.90
C LEU A 101 -11.77 -11.93 1.65
N TYR A 102 -10.97 -13.00 1.55
CA TYR A 102 -10.16 -13.24 0.36
C TYR A 102 -11.01 -13.53 -0.89
N SER A 103 -12.15 -14.22 -0.74
CA SER A 103 -13.08 -14.43 -1.86
C SER A 103 -13.70 -13.11 -2.34
N VAL A 104 -14.08 -12.21 -1.41
CA VAL A 104 -14.56 -10.86 -1.74
C VAL A 104 -13.44 -10.01 -2.37
N ILE A 105 -12.19 -10.12 -1.93
CA ILE A 105 -11.05 -9.44 -2.58
C ILE A 105 -10.89 -9.90 -4.03
N LEU A 106 -10.90 -11.22 -4.30
CA LEU A 106 -10.77 -11.72 -5.68
C LEU A 106 -11.96 -11.29 -6.55
N PHE A 107 -13.19 -11.29 -6.03
CA PHE A 107 -14.36 -10.74 -6.71
C PHE A 107 -14.21 -9.23 -7.00
N CYS A 108 -13.74 -8.46 -6.02
CA CYS A 108 -13.48 -7.02 -6.19
C CYS A 108 -12.45 -6.76 -7.29
N VAL A 109 -11.33 -7.47 -7.28
CA VAL A 109 -10.18 -7.23 -8.17
C VAL A 109 -10.41 -7.75 -9.59
N PHE A 110 -11.01 -8.93 -9.75
CA PHE A 110 -11.14 -9.58 -11.07
C PHE A 110 -12.52 -9.45 -11.72
N PHE A 111 -13.54 -8.95 -11.00
CA PHE A 111 -14.86 -8.70 -11.57
C PHE A 111 -15.34 -7.27 -11.32
N TRP A 112 -15.49 -6.85 -10.07
CA TRP A 112 -16.23 -5.61 -9.75
C TRP A 112 -15.50 -4.33 -10.15
N ILE A 113 -14.20 -4.19 -9.84
CA ILE A 113 -13.41 -3.01 -10.23
C ILE A 113 -13.28 -2.91 -11.75
N PRO A 114 -12.89 -3.97 -12.49
CA PRO A 114 -12.93 -3.96 -13.96
C PRO A 114 -14.32 -3.65 -14.53
N PHE A 115 -15.40 -4.16 -13.92
CA PHE A 115 -16.76 -3.89 -14.37
C PHE A 115 -17.14 -2.42 -14.26
N VAL A 116 -16.90 -1.82 -13.09
CA VAL A 116 -17.19 -0.40 -12.86
C VAL A 116 -16.30 0.48 -13.74
N TYR A 117 -15.04 0.10 -13.97
CA TYR A 117 -14.15 0.80 -14.90
C TYR A 117 -14.69 0.79 -16.34
N PHE A 118 -14.88 -0.37 -16.97
CA PHE A 118 -15.37 -0.44 -18.35
C PHE A 118 -16.81 0.07 -18.53
N TYR A 119 -17.64 0.00 -17.49
CA TYR A 119 -18.99 0.58 -17.52
C TYR A 119 -18.95 2.11 -17.60
N TYR A 120 -18.00 2.76 -16.92
CA TYR A 120 -17.83 4.21 -16.99
C TYR A 120 -17.04 4.68 -18.22
N GLU A 121 -16.01 3.95 -18.66
CA GLU A 121 -15.29 4.27 -19.90
C GLU A 121 -16.25 4.28 -21.12
N GLU A 122 -17.19 3.34 -21.21
CA GLU A 122 -18.24 3.31 -22.26
C GLU A 122 -19.51 4.09 -21.89
N LYS A 123 -19.43 5.02 -20.92
CA LYS A 123 -20.52 5.96 -20.61
C LYS A 123 -20.45 7.23 -21.46
N ASP A 124 -19.25 7.61 -21.90
CA ASP A 124 -19.02 8.93 -22.52
C ASP A 124 -19.34 8.95 -24.03
N ASP A 125 -19.71 7.80 -24.62
CA ASP A 125 -20.39 7.69 -25.92
C ASP A 125 -21.91 7.91 -25.78
N ASP A 126 -22.32 9.19 -25.79
CA ASP A 126 -23.65 9.74 -25.45
C ASP A 126 -24.90 8.99 -25.97
N ASP A 127 -24.84 8.33 -27.13
CA ASP A 127 -25.99 7.66 -27.78
C ASP A 127 -26.20 6.18 -27.35
N THR A 128 -25.34 5.62 -26.49
CA THR A 128 -25.35 4.17 -26.20
C THR A 128 -26.44 3.72 -25.23
N SER A 129 -27.25 2.73 -25.63
CA SER A 129 -28.27 2.16 -24.74
C SER A 129 -27.64 1.45 -23.52
N LYS A 130 -28.21 1.65 -22.32
CA LYS A 130 -27.71 1.04 -21.06
C LYS A 130 -27.56 -0.48 -21.11
N CYS A 131 -28.39 -1.17 -21.89
CA CYS A 131 -28.29 -2.62 -22.08
C CYS A 131 -27.07 -3.00 -22.95
N THR A 132 -26.75 -2.17 -23.95
CA THR A 132 -25.52 -2.30 -24.75
C THR A 132 -24.28 -2.06 -23.88
N GLN A 133 -24.25 -0.94 -23.16
CA GLN A 133 -23.15 -0.54 -22.26
C GLN A 133 -22.80 -1.65 -21.25
N ILE A 134 -23.79 -2.19 -20.53
CA ILE A 134 -23.60 -3.30 -19.58
C ILE A 134 -23.06 -4.54 -20.30
N LYS A 135 -23.54 -4.85 -21.51
CA LYS A 135 -23.09 -6.00 -22.30
C LYS A 135 -21.66 -5.83 -22.79
N THR A 136 -21.23 -4.64 -23.18
CA THR A 136 -19.83 -4.39 -23.58
C THR A 136 -18.90 -4.43 -22.37
N ALA A 137 -19.27 -3.80 -21.25
CA ALA A 137 -18.51 -3.90 -20.00
C ALA A 137 -18.34 -5.36 -19.56
N LEU A 138 -19.41 -6.16 -19.54
CA LEU A 138 -19.35 -7.60 -19.23
C LEU A 138 -18.49 -8.43 -20.21
N LYS A 139 -18.40 -8.02 -21.48
CA LYS A 139 -17.53 -8.67 -22.46
C LYS A 139 -16.05 -8.45 -22.14
N TYR A 140 -15.66 -7.26 -21.67
CA TYR A 140 -14.27 -6.97 -21.29
C TYR A 140 -13.91 -7.54 -19.91
N THR A 141 -14.81 -7.52 -18.93
CA THR A 141 -14.56 -8.14 -17.61
C THR A 141 -14.40 -9.64 -17.68
N LEU A 142 -15.04 -10.31 -18.65
CA LEU A 142 -14.89 -11.75 -18.87
C LEU A 142 -13.42 -12.17 -19.01
N GLY A 143 -12.56 -11.33 -19.59
CA GLY A 143 -11.11 -11.59 -19.66
C GLY A 143 -10.45 -11.66 -18.28
N PHE A 144 -10.79 -10.74 -17.37
CA PHE A 144 -10.30 -10.73 -15.99
C PHE A 144 -10.85 -11.92 -15.18
N VAL A 145 -12.12 -12.30 -15.40
CA VAL A 145 -12.73 -13.50 -14.81
C VAL A 145 -12.03 -14.77 -15.28
N VAL A 146 -11.68 -14.87 -16.57
CA VAL A 146 -10.90 -16.01 -17.11
C VAL A 146 -9.50 -16.08 -16.49
N ILE A 147 -8.82 -14.94 -16.31
CA ILE A 147 -7.52 -14.90 -15.61
C ILE A 147 -7.67 -15.37 -14.15
N CYS A 148 -8.71 -14.93 -13.44
CA CYS A 148 -9.01 -15.38 -12.08
C CYS A 148 -9.28 -16.90 -12.02
N ALA A 149 -10.08 -17.43 -12.96
CA ALA A 149 -10.34 -18.86 -13.07
C ALA A 149 -9.05 -19.65 -13.32
N LEU A 150 -8.15 -19.17 -14.19
CA LEU A 150 -6.85 -19.80 -14.44
C LEU A 150 -5.96 -19.80 -13.19
N LEU A 151 -5.91 -18.70 -12.43
CA LEU A 151 -5.15 -18.63 -11.16
C LEU A 151 -5.71 -19.59 -10.10
N LEU A 152 -7.04 -19.67 -9.96
CA LEU A 152 -7.71 -20.60 -9.04
C LEU A 152 -7.49 -22.05 -9.44
N LEU A 153 -7.56 -22.38 -10.73
CA LEU A 153 -7.28 -23.72 -11.25
C LEU A 153 -5.82 -24.11 -10.97
N VAL A 154 -4.84 -23.26 -11.32
CA VAL A 154 -3.43 -23.54 -11.03
C VAL A 154 -3.20 -23.72 -9.53
N GLY A 155 -3.78 -22.87 -8.68
CA GLY A 155 -3.71 -23.01 -7.22
C GLY A 155 -4.36 -24.29 -6.66
N ALA A 156 -5.38 -24.83 -7.32
CA ALA A 156 -6.00 -26.11 -6.98
C ALA A 156 -5.14 -27.31 -7.41
N PHE A 157 -4.53 -27.26 -8.61
CA PHE A 157 -3.76 -28.37 -9.18
C PHE A 157 -2.29 -28.45 -8.72
N VAL A 158 -1.61 -27.34 -8.46
CA VAL A 158 -0.20 -27.31 -8.00
C VAL A 158 0.09 -28.15 -6.74
N PRO A 159 -0.77 -28.21 -5.70
CA PRO A 159 -0.51 -29.02 -4.51
C PRO A 159 -0.88 -30.51 -4.64
N LEU A 160 -1.33 -31.01 -5.80
CA LEU A 160 -1.84 -32.38 -5.93
C LEU A 160 -0.73 -33.42 -6.09
N ASN A 161 -0.45 -34.14 -5.00
CA ASN A 161 0.21 -35.44 -5.08
C ASN A 161 -0.81 -36.50 -5.51
N LEU A 162 -0.92 -36.78 -6.82
CA LEU A 162 -1.83 -37.82 -7.31
C LEU A 162 -1.44 -39.20 -6.75
N PRO A 163 -2.36 -39.94 -6.10
CA PRO A 163 -2.09 -41.32 -5.68
C PRO A 163 -1.91 -42.21 -6.91
N SER A 164 -0.69 -42.72 -7.11
CA SER A 164 -0.29 -43.54 -8.27
C SER A 164 -0.82 -44.98 -8.21
N ASN A 165 -2.13 -45.14 -8.03
CA ASN A 165 -2.80 -46.43 -8.19
C ASN A 165 -3.22 -46.60 -9.67
N LYS A 166 -2.71 -47.64 -10.33
CA LYS A 166 -2.75 -47.80 -11.80
C LYS A 166 -4.12 -48.24 -12.34
N ASN A 167 -5.10 -48.47 -11.48
CA ASN A 167 -6.34 -49.18 -11.80
C ASN A 167 -7.61 -48.31 -11.72
N SER A 168 -7.52 -47.02 -11.37
CA SER A 168 -8.70 -46.13 -11.33
C SER A 168 -9.02 -45.53 -12.70
N THR A 169 -10.31 -45.41 -13.02
CA THR A 169 -10.77 -44.77 -14.26
C THR A 169 -10.60 -43.25 -14.21
N GLU A 170 -10.45 -42.62 -15.37
CA GLU A 170 -10.34 -41.15 -15.44
C GLU A 170 -11.58 -40.45 -14.86
N TRP A 171 -12.76 -41.05 -14.97
CA TRP A 171 -13.99 -40.51 -14.37
C TRP A 171 -14.02 -40.62 -12.85
N GLU A 172 -13.46 -41.67 -12.25
CA GLU A 172 -13.27 -41.72 -10.79
C GLU A 172 -12.25 -40.69 -10.31
N LYS A 173 -11.16 -40.47 -11.06
CA LYS A 173 -10.20 -39.40 -10.76
C LYS A 173 -10.85 -38.02 -10.83
N VAL A 174 -11.63 -37.74 -11.88
CA VAL A 174 -12.39 -36.49 -12.02
C VAL A 174 -13.42 -36.33 -10.89
N LYS A 175 -14.17 -37.39 -10.54
CA LYS A 175 -15.13 -37.31 -9.42
C LYS A 175 -14.42 -37.07 -8.08
N PHE A 176 -13.35 -37.81 -7.79
CA PHE A 176 -12.53 -37.62 -6.60
C PHE A 176 -11.98 -36.19 -6.52
N LEU A 177 -11.48 -35.64 -7.64
CA LEU A 177 -11.04 -34.24 -7.72
C LEU A 177 -12.17 -33.25 -7.39
N PHE A 178 -13.39 -33.45 -7.89
CA PHE A 178 -14.54 -32.58 -7.56
C PHE A 178 -14.97 -32.68 -6.09
N GLU A 179 -14.96 -33.89 -5.52
CA GLU A 179 -15.33 -34.15 -4.12
C GLU A 179 -14.28 -33.54 -3.16
N GLU A 180 -12.98 -33.67 -3.47
CA GLU A 180 -11.86 -33.11 -2.69
C GLU A 180 -11.72 -31.58 -2.85
N LEU A 181 -11.99 -31.02 -4.04
CA LEU A 181 -12.13 -29.56 -4.23
C LEU A 181 -13.24 -28.98 -3.36
N GLY A 182 -14.33 -29.72 -3.18
CA GLY A 182 -15.48 -29.30 -2.37
C GLY A 182 -15.21 -29.31 -0.85
N SER A 183 -14.30 -30.16 -0.37
CA SER A 183 -14.08 -30.35 1.08
C SER A 183 -12.83 -29.69 1.66
N SER A 184 -11.76 -29.48 0.89
CA SER A 184 -10.46 -29.12 1.46
C SER A 184 -9.59 -28.22 0.57
N HIS A 185 -9.56 -28.44 -0.74
CA HIS A 185 -8.57 -27.80 -1.63
C HIS A 185 -8.87 -26.33 -2.00
N GLY A 186 -10.07 -25.82 -1.71
CA GLY A 186 -10.41 -24.39 -1.89
C GLY A 186 -9.43 -23.43 -1.19
N LEU A 187 -8.84 -23.83 -0.05
CA LEU A 187 -7.80 -23.07 0.63
C LEU A 187 -6.59 -22.79 -0.28
N ALA A 188 -6.15 -23.80 -1.04
CA ALA A 188 -4.94 -23.71 -1.86
C ALA A 188 -5.17 -22.87 -3.13
N ALA A 189 -6.35 -22.98 -3.76
CA ALA A 189 -6.75 -22.14 -4.88
C ALA A 189 -6.76 -20.65 -4.50
N LEU A 190 -7.38 -20.32 -3.37
CA LEU A 190 -7.42 -18.96 -2.84
C LEU A 190 -6.04 -18.48 -2.39
N SER A 191 -5.28 -19.30 -1.64
CA SER A 191 -3.97 -18.88 -1.14
C SER A 191 -2.95 -18.64 -2.26
N PHE A 192 -2.97 -19.46 -3.32
CA PHE A 192 -2.17 -19.23 -4.52
C PHE A 192 -2.56 -17.93 -5.22
N SER A 193 -3.86 -17.70 -5.42
CA SER A 193 -4.37 -16.52 -6.14
C SER A 193 -4.06 -15.21 -5.40
N ILE A 194 -4.24 -15.20 -4.07
CA ILE A 194 -3.89 -14.06 -3.20
C ILE A 194 -2.36 -13.85 -3.15
N SER A 195 -1.56 -14.92 -3.10
CA SER A 195 -0.09 -14.81 -3.16
C SER A 195 0.40 -14.26 -4.50
N SER A 196 -0.19 -14.68 -5.62
CA SER A 196 0.10 -14.11 -6.94
C SER A 196 -0.24 -12.61 -7.01
N LEU A 197 -1.39 -12.21 -6.46
CA LEU A 197 -1.81 -10.80 -6.44
C LEU A 197 -0.91 -9.94 -5.54
N THR A 198 -0.57 -10.43 -4.35
CA THR A 198 0.30 -9.69 -3.41
C THR A 198 1.77 -9.69 -3.84
N LEU A 199 2.23 -10.64 -4.66
CA LEU A 199 3.54 -10.57 -5.31
C LEU A 199 3.60 -9.38 -6.29
N ILE A 200 2.55 -9.16 -7.09
CA ILE A 200 2.43 -7.97 -7.95
C ILE A 200 2.36 -6.69 -7.09
N GLY A 201 1.60 -6.72 -6.01
CA GLY A 201 1.54 -5.62 -5.02
C GLY A 201 2.90 -5.27 -4.42
N MET A 202 3.76 -6.27 -4.14
CA MET A 202 5.12 -6.03 -3.65
C MET A 202 6.03 -5.36 -4.68
N LEU A 203 5.89 -5.66 -5.98
CA LEU A 203 6.63 -4.94 -7.02
C LEU A 203 6.24 -3.45 -7.05
N ALA A 204 4.94 -3.14 -6.94
CA ALA A 204 4.46 -1.77 -6.83
C ALA A 204 4.90 -1.08 -5.52
N ALA A 205 4.97 -1.82 -4.40
CA ALA A 205 5.48 -1.30 -3.14
C ALA A 205 6.99 -0.98 -3.20
N ILE A 206 7.79 -1.80 -3.88
CA ILE A 206 9.23 -1.58 -4.10
C ILE A 206 9.46 -0.33 -4.96
N THR A 207 8.65 -0.06 -5.97
CA THR A 207 8.83 1.13 -6.84
C THR A 207 8.26 2.41 -6.24
N TYR A 208 6.99 2.40 -5.83
CA TYR A 208 6.28 3.61 -5.38
C TYR A 208 6.41 3.82 -3.86
N THR A 209 6.10 2.82 -3.04
CA THR A 209 6.04 3.00 -1.58
C THR A 209 7.41 3.17 -0.94
N ALA A 210 8.43 2.42 -1.38
CA ALA A 210 9.79 2.55 -0.86
C ALA A 210 10.38 3.95 -1.16
N TYR A 211 10.25 4.44 -2.40
CA TYR A 211 10.68 5.78 -2.75
C TYR A 211 9.83 6.86 -2.04
N GLY A 212 8.50 6.73 -2.04
CA GLY A 212 7.58 7.67 -1.41
C GLY A 212 7.85 7.88 0.09
N MET A 213 8.02 6.79 0.86
CA MET A 213 8.34 6.88 2.29
C MET A 213 9.76 7.42 2.56
N SER A 214 10.70 7.27 1.61
CA SER A 214 12.03 7.89 1.74
C SER A 214 11.99 9.40 1.45
N ALA A 215 11.21 9.84 0.46
CA ALA A 215 11.20 11.21 -0.03
C ALA A 215 10.29 12.15 0.79
N LEU A 216 9.13 11.67 1.25
CA LEU A 216 8.15 12.45 2.01
C LEU A 216 8.73 13.17 3.25
N PRO A 217 9.42 12.51 4.20
CA PRO A 217 9.95 13.18 5.40
C PRO A 217 11.08 14.16 5.08
N LEU A 218 11.88 13.88 4.04
CA LEU A 218 12.98 14.75 3.59
C LEU A 218 12.45 16.00 2.87
N ASN A 219 11.41 15.86 2.05
CA ASN A 219 10.70 16.98 1.44
C ASN A 219 10.07 17.89 2.52
N LEU A 220 9.41 17.29 3.52
CA LEU A 220 8.81 18.03 4.65
C LEU A 220 9.85 18.77 5.52
N ILE A 221 11.04 18.20 5.75
CA ILE A 221 12.12 18.90 6.48
C ILE A 221 12.81 19.98 5.63
N LYS A 222 13.08 19.72 4.34
CA LYS A 222 13.71 20.71 3.45
C LYS A 222 12.81 21.92 3.24
N GLY A 223 11.50 21.68 3.20
CA GLY A 223 10.45 22.64 2.90
C GLY A 223 10.48 23.08 1.44
N THR A 224 9.38 23.68 1.00
CA THR A 224 9.40 24.61 -0.13
C THR A 224 10.29 25.82 0.21
N ARG A 225 10.78 26.54 -0.81
CA ARG A 225 11.34 27.88 -0.60
C ARG A 225 10.24 28.82 -0.05
N ASN A 226 10.62 29.98 0.47
CA ASN A 226 9.61 30.96 0.92
C ASN A 226 9.01 31.68 -0.28
N ALA A 227 7.68 31.66 -0.44
CA ALA A 227 6.99 32.29 -1.58
C ALA A 227 7.34 33.78 -1.72
N ALA A 228 7.38 34.52 -0.60
CA ALA A 228 7.76 35.93 -0.59
C ALA A 228 9.24 36.16 -0.95
N TYR A 229 10.11 35.16 -0.81
CA TYR A 229 11.52 35.23 -1.21
C TYR A 229 11.71 34.90 -2.69
N GLU A 230 11.03 33.86 -3.21
CA GLU A 230 10.99 33.59 -4.66
C GLU A 230 10.32 34.75 -5.42
N ARG A 231 9.34 35.44 -4.82
CA ARG A 231 8.73 36.65 -5.38
C ARG A 231 9.70 37.83 -5.41
N LEU A 232 10.50 38.03 -4.36
CA LEU A 232 11.53 39.08 -4.31
C LEU A 232 12.59 38.85 -5.41
N GLU A 233 13.09 37.63 -5.49
CA GLU A 233 14.07 37.15 -6.49
C GLU A 233 13.52 37.28 -7.93
N ASN A 234 12.27 36.89 -8.17
CA ASN A 234 11.62 37.05 -9.48
C ASN A 234 11.29 38.52 -9.82
N THR A 235 11.13 39.40 -8.83
CA THR A 235 11.01 40.85 -9.04
C THR A 235 12.35 41.47 -9.45
N GLU A 236 13.45 41.11 -8.78
CA GLU A 236 14.81 41.52 -9.14
C GLU A 236 15.17 41.07 -10.57
N ASP A 237 14.81 39.84 -10.94
CA ASP A 237 14.97 39.27 -12.30
C ASP A 237 14.14 40.03 -13.36
N ILE A 238 12.98 40.59 -12.99
CA ILE A 238 12.17 41.46 -13.85
C ILE A 238 12.85 42.82 -14.03
N GLU A 239 13.34 43.45 -12.96
CA GLU A 239 14.00 44.74 -13.02
C GLU A 239 15.29 44.69 -13.87
N GLU A 240 16.12 43.65 -13.73
CA GLU A 240 17.31 43.48 -14.57
C GLU A 240 16.96 43.37 -16.07
N VAL A 241 15.91 42.62 -16.40
CA VAL A 241 15.46 42.43 -17.78
C VAL A 241 14.83 43.70 -18.35
N GLU A 242 14.07 44.47 -17.55
CA GLU A 242 13.53 45.77 -17.99
C GLU A 242 14.63 46.82 -18.20
N GLN A 243 15.64 46.87 -17.32
CA GLN A 243 16.83 47.70 -17.51
C GLN A 243 17.57 47.33 -18.80
N HIS A 244 17.74 46.04 -19.09
CA HIS A 244 18.33 45.58 -20.37
C HIS A 244 17.50 45.98 -21.60
N ILE A 245 16.16 45.86 -21.54
CA ILE A 245 15.27 46.31 -22.62
C ILE A 245 15.39 47.83 -22.83
N GLN A 246 15.42 48.62 -21.74
CA GLN A 246 15.62 50.06 -21.81
C GLN A 246 17.01 50.43 -22.39
N ALA A 247 18.07 49.71 -22.02
CA ALA A 247 19.43 49.91 -22.52
C ALA A 247 19.63 49.49 -24.00
N ILE A 248 18.78 48.61 -24.54
CA ILE A 248 18.74 48.32 -25.98
C ILE A 248 17.87 49.37 -26.71
N ARG A 249 16.72 49.76 -26.14
CA ARG A 249 15.84 50.78 -26.73
C ARG A 249 16.48 52.18 -26.77
N SER A 250 17.32 52.54 -25.80
CA SER A 250 18.05 53.81 -25.78
C SER A 250 19.06 53.95 -26.93
N LYS A 251 19.72 52.85 -27.34
CA LYS A 251 20.60 52.80 -28.52
C LYS A 251 19.85 53.01 -29.85
N SER A 252 18.52 52.85 -29.85
CA SER A 252 17.66 53.05 -31.02
C SER A 252 17.04 54.45 -31.08
N LYS A 253 17.33 55.34 -30.12
CA LYS A 253 16.64 56.64 -29.98
C LYS A 253 16.94 57.64 -31.12
N ASP A 254 18.03 57.39 -31.88
CA ASP A 254 18.45 58.16 -33.06
C ASP A 254 17.57 57.96 -34.31
N GLY A 255 16.48 57.18 -34.22
CA GLY A 255 15.64 56.83 -35.37
C GLY A 255 16.26 55.83 -36.36
N ARG A 256 17.52 55.40 -36.12
CA ARG A 256 18.19 54.35 -36.90
C ARG A 256 17.58 52.97 -36.56
N PRO A 257 17.32 52.10 -37.55
CA PRO A 257 16.76 50.77 -37.29
C PRO A 257 17.74 49.89 -36.51
N LEU A 258 17.24 49.12 -35.53
CA LEU A 258 18.08 48.28 -34.68
C LEU A 258 18.87 47.25 -35.50
N PRO A 259 20.15 46.98 -35.14
CA PRO A 259 20.91 45.87 -35.70
C PRO A 259 20.16 44.53 -35.61
N ALA A 260 20.35 43.66 -36.61
CA ALA A 260 19.69 42.36 -36.65
C ALA A 260 20.02 41.43 -35.46
N ARG A 261 21.14 41.70 -34.76
CA ARG A 261 21.51 41.05 -33.49
C ARG A 261 20.66 41.59 -32.33
N ASP A 262 20.65 42.91 -32.15
CA ASP A 262 19.95 43.59 -31.06
C ASP A 262 18.43 43.41 -31.15
N ARG A 263 17.89 43.28 -32.36
CA ARG A 263 16.47 42.93 -32.59
C ARG A 263 16.14 41.48 -32.18
N ARG A 264 17.12 40.57 -32.12
CA ARG A 264 16.94 39.20 -31.59
C ARG A 264 17.06 39.18 -30.08
N THR A 265 18.06 39.85 -29.49
CA THR A 265 18.21 39.91 -28.03
C THR A 265 17.05 40.64 -27.38
N LEU A 266 16.55 41.74 -27.95
CA LEU A 266 15.36 42.43 -27.46
C LEU A 266 14.12 41.52 -27.46
N LYS A 267 13.93 40.67 -28.49
CA LYS A 267 12.85 39.67 -28.48
C LYS A 267 13.03 38.64 -27.35
N GLN A 268 14.23 38.12 -27.16
CA GLN A 268 14.53 37.17 -26.08
C GLN A 268 14.31 37.78 -24.69
N CYS A 269 14.67 39.06 -24.49
CA CYS A 269 14.37 39.80 -23.26
C CYS A 269 12.86 39.99 -23.07
N GLU A 270 12.11 40.38 -24.11
CA GLU A 270 10.65 40.50 -24.03
C GLU A 270 9.94 39.14 -23.79
N GLU A 271 10.51 38.04 -24.28
CA GLU A 271 10.03 36.67 -24.01
C GLU A 271 10.36 36.24 -22.57
N ARG A 272 11.58 36.47 -22.06
CA ARG A 272 11.92 36.24 -20.64
C ARG A 272 11.02 37.07 -19.72
N LEU A 273 10.81 38.36 -20.03
CA LEU A 273 9.91 39.25 -19.29
C LEU A 273 8.48 38.70 -19.21
N ARG A 274 7.95 38.14 -20.31
CA ARG A 274 6.62 37.48 -20.30
C ARG A 274 6.58 36.26 -19.39
N THR A 275 7.64 35.45 -19.33
CA THR A 275 7.69 34.29 -18.42
C THR A 275 7.84 34.70 -16.95
N LEU A 276 8.68 35.67 -16.63
CA LEU A 276 8.85 36.18 -15.26
C LEU A 276 7.59 36.87 -14.74
N ARG A 277 6.94 37.71 -15.57
CA ARG A 277 5.64 38.31 -15.24
C ARG A 277 4.48 37.31 -15.22
N LYS A 278 4.61 36.12 -15.83
CA LYS A 278 3.67 35.00 -15.57
C LYS A 278 3.90 34.46 -14.17
N ARG A 279 5.15 34.11 -13.81
CA ARG A 279 5.51 33.57 -12.49
C ARG A 279 5.13 34.50 -11.33
N ASP A 280 5.38 35.80 -11.46
CA ASP A 280 5.01 36.77 -10.40
C ASP A 280 3.51 36.71 -10.07
N ARG A 281 2.62 36.62 -11.07
CA ARG A 281 1.18 36.49 -10.82
C ARG A 281 0.78 35.18 -10.15
N HIS A 282 1.47 34.07 -10.43
CA HIS A 282 1.25 32.81 -9.69
C HIS A 282 1.76 32.95 -8.25
N LEU A 283 2.95 33.51 -8.03
CA LEU A 283 3.51 33.76 -6.70
C LEU A 283 2.63 34.71 -5.87
N GLU A 284 2.08 35.76 -6.49
CA GLU A 284 1.11 36.67 -5.88
C GLU A 284 -0.21 35.99 -5.52
N PHE A 285 -0.73 35.12 -6.39
CA PHE A 285 -1.92 34.32 -6.12
C PHE A 285 -1.69 33.37 -4.93
N ILE A 286 -0.55 32.69 -4.90
CA ILE A 286 -0.14 31.80 -3.79
C ILE A 286 0.01 32.59 -2.49
N GLU A 287 0.65 33.76 -2.53
CA GLU A 287 0.82 34.66 -1.39
C GLU A 287 -0.51 35.18 -0.83
N ASN A 288 -1.46 35.55 -1.69
CA ASN A 288 -2.74 36.13 -1.28
C ASN A 288 -3.86 35.12 -1.00
N SER A 289 -3.73 33.88 -1.48
CA SER A 289 -4.77 32.84 -1.40
C SER A 289 -5.27 32.61 0.02
N TRP A 290 -6.58 32.38 0.15
CA TRP A 290 -7.19 32.06 1.45
C TRP A 290 -6.56 30.82 2.09
N TRP A 291 -6.08 29.85 1.30
CA TRP A 291 -5.38 28.67 1.81
C TRP A 291 -4.07 28.99 2.53
N THR A 292 -3.26 29.95 2.07
CA THR A 292 -2.03 30.33 2.79
C THR A 292 -2.33 31.18 4.03
N LYS A 293 -3.45 31.92 4.06
CA LYS A 293 -4.00 32.54 5.28
C LYS A 293 -4.58 31.52 6.26
N PHE A 294 -5.20 30.43 5.79
CA PHE A 294 -5.73 29.34 6.62
C PHE A 294 -4.60 28.48 7.21
N CYS A 295 -3.65 28.02 6.39
CA CYS A 295 -2.40 27.41 6.85
C CYS A 295 -1.56 28.38 7.71
N GLY A 296 -1.71 29.69 7.49
CA GLY A 296 -1.22 30.76 8.35
C GLY A 296 -1.89 30.79 9.72
N ALA A 297 -3.22 30.63 9.78
CA ALA A 297 -3.98 30.50 11.02
C ALA A 297 -3.74 29.16 11.74
N LEU A 298 -3.24 28.12 11.04
CA LEU A 298 -2.67 26.93 11.66
C LEU A 298 -1.21 27.11 12.15
N ARG A 299 -0.55 28.26 11.94
CA ARG A 299 0.78 28.53 12.55
C ARG A 299 0.80 28.38 14.08
N PRO A 300 -0.18 28.81 14.90
CA PRO A 300 -0.22 28.48 16.33
C PRO A 300 -0.19 26.97 16.62
N LEU A 301 -0.82 26.12 15.80
CA LEU A 301 -0.70 24.65 15.91
C LEU A 301 0.67 24.12 15.44
N LYS A 302 1.37 24.87 14.58
CA LYS A 302 2.75 24.61 14.12
C LYS A 302 3.83 25.14 15.08
N VAL A 303 3.47 26.05 15.99
CA VAL A 303 4.35 26.70 16.98
C VAL A 303 4.20 26.08 18.36
N ASN A 304 2.99 25.69 18.76
CA ASN A 304 2.80 24.83 19.93
C ASN A 304 3.51 23.49 19.72
N GLY A 305 4.25 23.04 20.73
CA GLY A 305 5.32 22.03 20.58
C GLY A 305 4.92 20.61 20.13
N ILE A 306 3.64 20.35 19.88
CA ILE A 306 3.14 19.04 19.45
C ILE A 306 3.74 18.67 18.10
N LEU A 307 3.61 19.50 17.07
CA LEU A 307 4.08 19.14 15.72
C LEU A 307 5.62 19.08 15.63
N LYS A 308 6.33 19.92 16.40
CA LYS A 308 7.80 19.85 16.52
C LYS A 308 8.30 18.59 17.22
N ASN A 309 7.47 17.95 18.05
CA ASN A 309 7.74 16.64 18.63
C ASN A 309 7.27 15.48 17.73
N VAL A 310 6.31 15.71 16.83
CA VAL A 310 5.91 14.72 15.81
C VAL A 310 6.98 14.55 14.73
N PHE A 311 7.61 15.63 14.25
CA PHE A 311 8.71 15.51 13.27
C PHE A 311 9.82 14.49 13.65
N PRO A 312 10.41 14.50 14.87
CA PRO A 312 11.36 13.45 15.27
C PRO A 312 10.67 12.10 15.53
N LEU A 313 9.38 12.05 15.88
CA LEU A 313 8.64 10.78 15.96
C LEU A 313 8.50 10.12 14.58
N ASP A 314 8.35 10.88 13.49
CA ASP A 314 8.34 10.31 12.13
C ASP A 314 9.69 9.67 11.79
N TYR A 315 10.80 10.30 12.16
CA TYR A 315 12.14 9.71 11.99
C TYR A 315 12.40 8.51 12.93
N ILE A 316 11.90 8.54 14.16
CA ILE A 316 11.96 7.40 15.09
C ILE A 316 11.12 6.24 14.55
N LEU A 317 9.91 6.49 14.05
CA LEU A 317 9.01 5.51 13.47
C LEU A 317 9.60 4.90 12.19
N ILE A 318 10.13 5.72 11.28
CA ILE A 318 10.85 5.24 10.08
C ILE A 318 12.09 4.43 10.47
N THR A 319 12.86 4.87 11.46
CA THR A 319 14.04 4.12 11.95
C THR A 319 13.63 2.78 12.59
N ILE A 320 12.55 2.75 13.38
CA ILE A 320 11.99 1.52 13.95
C ILE A 320 11.49 0.59 12.84
N ILE A 321 10.84 1.11 11.80
CA ILE A 321 10.38 0.33 10.64
C ILE A 321 11.57 -0.25 9.87
N ILE A 322 12.60 0.54 9.55
CA ILE A 322 13.82 0.07 8.88
C ILE A 322 14.49 -1.01 9.73
N MET A 323 14.68 -0.76 11.03
CA MET A 323 15.27 -1.74 11.95
C MET A 323 14.42 -3.00 12.03
N TYR A 324 13.10 -2.91 12.08
CA TYR A 324 12.19 -4.04 12.05
C TYR A 324 12.30 -4.86 10.76
N PHE A 325 12.32 -4.22 9.59
CA PHE A 325 12.55 -4.89 8.30
C PHE A 325 13.92 -5.56 8.21
N ILE A 326 14.97 -4.95 8.79
CA ILE A 326 16.30 -5.56 8.90
C ILE A 326 16.26 -6.76 9.87
N PHE A 327 15.73 -6.61 11.09
CA PHE A 327 15.67 -7.69 12.09
C PHE A 327 14.83 -8.88 11.61
N THR A 328 13.71 -8.65 10.95
CA THR A 328 12.88 -9.70 10.33
C THR A 328 13.59 -10.38 9.17
N SER A 329 14.26 -9.63 8.29
CA SER A 329 15.05 -10.20 7.18
C SER A 329 16.25 -11.01 7.67
N MET A 330 16.94 -10.55 8.73
CA MET A 330 18.05 -11.26 9.37
C MET A 330 17.60 -12.52 10.14
N ALA A 331 16.42 -12.49 10.76
CA ALA A 331 15.78 -13.69 11.31
C ALA A 331 15.40 -14.68 10.20
N GLY A 332 14.91 -14.18 9.06
CA GLY A 332 14.64 -14.95 7.84
C GLY A 332 15.88 -15.68 7.33
N ILE A 333 17.00 -14.98 7.13
CA ILE A 333 18.30 -15.58 6.75
C ILE A 333 18.67 -16.76 7.66
N ARG A 334 18.57 -16.56 8.97
CA ARG A 334 18.97 -17.57 9.96
C ARG A 334 18.08 -18.82 9.93
N ASN A 335 16.79 -18.68 9.67
CA ASN A 335 15.86 -19.79 9.57
C ASN A 335 15.92 -20.50 8.21
N ILE A 336 16.15 -19.75 7.12
CA ILE A 336 16.18 -20.25 5.74
C ILE A 336 17.49 -21.00 5.41
N GLY A 337 18.60 -20.70 6.10
CA GLY A 337 19.82 -21.50 6.02
C GLY A 337 20.55 -21.45 4.66
N ILE A 338 20.20 -20.50 3.78
CA ILE A 338 20.85 -20.33 2.47
C ILE A 338 22.35 -20.12 2.63
N TRP A 339 23.13 -20.89 1.87
CA TRP A 339 24.57 -21.06 2.03
C TRP A 339 25.40 -19.93 1.38
N PHE A 340 25.02 -18.68 1.62
CA PHE A 340 25.77 -17.53 1.10
C PHE A 340 26.83 -17.07 2.11
N PHE A 341 28.11 -17.20 1.71
CA PHE A 341 29.29 -16.74 2.47
C PHE A 341 29.53 -17.36 3.86
N TRP A 342 29.66 -18.70 3.90
CA TRP A 342 30.50 -19.49 4.82
C TRP A 342 30.58 -19.15 6.33
N ILE A 343 29.55 -18.54 6.94
CA ILE A 343 29.49 -18.24 8.39
C ILE A 343 28.21 -18.81 9.02
N ARG A 344 28.37 -19.75 9.96
CA ARG A 344 27.27 -20.40 10.70
C ARG A 344 26.79 -19.54 11.87
N ASN A 345 25.92 -18.56 11.61
CA ASN A 345 25.30 -17.75 12.66
C ASN A 345 24.05 -18.43 13.28
N ARG A 346 24.22 -19.23 14.35
CA ARG A 346 23.11 -19.66 15.22
C ARG A 346 23.10 -18.86 16.53
N ILE A 347 22.15 -17.94 16.74
CA ILE A 347 21.85 -17.31 18.06
C ILE A 347 20.52 -16.50 18.05
N PHE A 348 19.73 -16.61 19.14
CA PHE A 348 18.65 -15.77 19.75
C PHE A 348 17.67 -14.94 18.87
N ILE A 349 16.40 -14.70 19.24
CA ILE A 349 15.56 -15.11 20.39
C ILE A 349 14.44 -16.06 19.86
N PHE A 350 13.20 -16.28 20.33
CA PHE A 350 12.37 -15.84 21.49
C PHE A 350 11.61 -17.07 22.09
N GLN A 351 10.48 -16.85 22.79
CA GLN A 351 9.59 -17.84 23.46
C GLN A 351 8.17 -17.76 22.83
N SER A 352 7.26 -18.74 22.88
CA SER A 352 7.19 -19.99 23.66
C SER A 352 6.57 -21.16 22.85
N ASN A 353 7.17 -22.35 22.97
CA ASN A 353 6.49 -23.64 23.08
C ASN A 353 7.49 -24.65 23.66
N ILE A 354 7.03 -25.64 24.42
CA ILE A 354 7.87 -26.68 25.03
C ILE A 354 7.39 -28.02 24.46
N THR A 355 8.23 -28.68 23.66
CA THR A 355 8.02 -30.06 23.21
C THR A 355 9.02 -30.98 23.91
N SER A 356 8.57 -32.20 24.23
CA SER A 356 9.32 -33.17 25.03
C SER A 356 9.79 -34.34 24.17
N ASP A 357 11.02 -34.25 23.64
CA ASP A 357 11.64 -35.33 22.86
C ASP A 357 11.95 -36.54 23.78
N VAL A 358 11.36 -37.72 23.49
CA VAL A 358 11.63 -38.96 24.24
C VAL A 358 12.83 -39.67 23.63
N HIS A 359 14.00 -39.53 24.26
CA HIS A 359 15.22 -40.25 23.84
C HIS A 359 15.45 -41.53 24.64
N LYS A 360 15.95 -42.57 23.96
CA LYS A 360 16.28 -43.87 24.58
C LYS A 360 17.49 -43.76 25.51
N GLY A 361 17.23 -43.60 26.80
CA GLY A 361 18.21 -43.70 27.88
C GLY A 361 17.51 -43.63 29.24
N ASN A 362 18.08 -44.22 30.29
CA ASN A 362 17.48 -44.27 31.63
C ASN A 362 17.61 -42.94 32.38
N SER A 363 17.06 -41.85 31.82
CA SER A 363 17.04 -40.52 32.43
C SER A 363 15.86 -39.73 31.87
N THR A 364 14.77 -39.63 32.65
CA THR A 364 13.52 -38.96 32.27
C THR A 364 13.63 -37.44 32.38
N LEU A 365 14.56 -36.84 31.62
CA LEU A 365 14.71 -35.39 31.52
C LEU A 365 14.31 -34.93 30.11
N SER A 366 13.03 -34.60 29.94
CA SER A 366 12.49 -34.01 28.72
C SER A 366 13.09 -32.63 28.46
N VAL A 367 14.05 -32.54 27.54
CA VAL A 367 14.67 -31.27 27.16
C VAL A 367 13.72 -30.51 26.24
N PRO A 368 13.32 -29.25 26.56
CA PRO A 368 12.43 -28.47 25.72
C PRO A 368 13.10 -28.13 24.39
N LYS A 369 12.57 -28.68 23.30
CA LYS A 369 13.02 -28.38 21.93
C LYS A 369 12.19 -27.22 21.35
N ARG A 370 12.83 -26.41 20.50
CA ARG A 370 12.15 -25.36 19.74
C ARG A 370 11.41 -25.99 18.54
N CYS A 371 10.24 -25.46 18.20
CA CYS A 371 9.61 -25.66 16.91
C CYS A 371 10.51 -25.10 15.79
N ASP A 372 11.28 -25.96 15.14
CA ASP A 372 11.93 -25.72 13.83
C ASP A 372 11.00 -26.24 12.71
N ALA A 373 11.37 -26.03 11.44
CA ALA A 373 10.53 -26.41 10.29
C ALA A 373 10.29 -27.93 10.13
N ASP A 374 11.09 -28.76 10.82
CA ASP A 374 10.95 -30.23 10.86
C ASP A 374 10.07 -30.73 12.02
N ALA A 375 9.38 -29.83 12.75
CA ALA A 375 8.52 -30.21 13.87
C ALA A 375 7.14 -30.73 13.39
N PRO A 376 6.56 -31.75 14.05
CA PRO A 376 5.29 -32.33 13.61
C PRO A 376 4.10 -31.41 13.95
N GLU A 377 3.06 -31.47 13.10
CA GLU A 377 1.95 -30.51 13.09
C GLU A 377 1.10 -30.51 14.38
N ASP A 378 1.10 -31.61 15.13
CA ASP A 378 0.38 -31.78 16.39
C ASP A 378 0.98 -30.98 17.57
N GLN A 379 2.24 -30.54 17.47
CA GLN A 379 2.99 -29.96 18.60
C GLN A 379 3.25 -28.45 18.50
N CYS A 380 3.04 -27.85 17.32
CA CYS A 380 3.47 -26.48 17.02
C CYS A 380 2.38 -25.68 16.27
N THR A 381 1.44 -25.09 17.01
CA THR A 381 0.35 -24.27 16.42
C THR A 381 0.87 -22.95 15.84
N VAL A 382 0.93 -22.87 14.51
CA VAL A 382 1.23 -21.66 13.72
C VAL A 382 -0.04 -20.82 13.49
N THR A 383 0.11 -19.53 13.17
CA THR A 383 -1.04 -18.68 12.80
C THR A 383 -1.62 -19.10 11.44
N ARG A 384 -2.94 -18.96 11.29
CA ARG A 384 -3.61 -19.33 10.03
C ARG A 384 -3.12 -18.46 8.86
N THR A 385 -2.83 -17.19 9.13
CA THR A 385 -2.09 -16.27 8.23
C THR A 385 -0.82 -16.89 7.61
N TYR A 386 0.04 -17.51 8.41
CA TYR A 386 1.30 -18.11 7.94
C TYR A 386 1.02 -19.29 6.99
N LEU A 387 0.06 -20.14 7.35
CA LEU A 387 -0.38 -21.28 6.53
C LEU A 387 -0.98 -20.84 5.18
N PHE A 388 -1.61 -19.68 5.09
CA PHE A 388 -2.07 -19.11 3.81
C PHE A 388 -0.88 -18.61 2.95
N LEU A 389 -0.09 -17.66 3.47
CA LEU A 389 0.90 -16.93 2.66
C LEU A 389 2.18 -17.72 2.34
N HIS A 390 2.57 -18.67 3.20
CA HIS A 390 3.79 -19.46 3.02
C HIS A 390 3.54 -20.89 2.51
N LYS A 391 2.30 -21.24 2.11
CA LYS A 391 1.94 -22.58 1.60
C LYS A 391 2.81 -23.06 0.42
N PHE A 392 3.31 -22.12 -0.38
CA PHE A 392 4.22 -22.41 -1.49
C PHE A 392 5.58 -21.72 -1.28
N TRP A 393 6.64 -22.52 -1.20
CA TRP A 393 8.00 -22.07 -0.93
C TRP A 393 8.50 -20.96 -1.90
N PHE A 394 8.13 -21.04 -3.19
CA PHE A 394 8.60 -20.07 -4.19
C PHE A 394 8.05 -18.66 -3.97
N PHE A 395 6.80 -18.50 -3.51
CA PHE A 395 6.26 -17.18 -3.11
C PHE A 395 7.02 -16.66 -1.89
N SER A 396 7.27 -17.50 -0.87
CA SER A 396 8.06 -17.13 0.30
C SER A 396 9.49 -16.68 -0.04
N ALA A 397 10.12 -17.32 -1.05
CA ALA A 397 11.43 -16.89 -1.55
C ALA A 397 11.34 -15.54 -2.29
N ALA A 398 10.31 -15.34 -3.11
CA ALA A 398 10.09 -14.08 -3.82
C ALA A 398 9.85 -12.90 -2.87
N TYR A 399 9.04 -13.05 -1.81
CA TYR A 399 8.88 -12.02 -0.77
C TYR A 399 10.17 -11.73 -0.02
N TYR A 400 10.96 -12.76 0.29
CA TYR A 400 12.24 -12.58 0.96
C TYR A 400 13.20 -11.71 0.13
N PHE A 401 13.36 -11.98 -1.17
CA PHE A 401 14.15 -11.11 -2.05
C PHE A 401 13.51 -9.74 -2.29
N GLY A 402 12.16 -9.68 -2.34
CA GLY A 402 11.40 -8.43 -2.44
C GLY A 402 11.66 -7.47 -1.28
N ASN A 403 11.78 -7.97 -0.05
CA ASN A 403 12.12 -7.16 1.12
C ASN A 403 13.54 -6.55 1.04
N TRP A 404 14.51 -7.30 0.50
CA TRP A 404 15.86 -6.77 0.23
C TRP A 404 15.86 -5.73 -0.89
N ALA A 405 15.08 -5.94 -1.96
CA ALA A 405 14.90 -4.95 -3.01
C ALA A 405 14.22 -3.67 -2.50
N PHE A 406 13.21 -3.81 -1.64
CA PHE A 406 12.51 -2.71 -0.98
C PHE A 406 13.47 -1.85 -0.13
N LEU A 407 14.27 -2.48 0.73
CA LEU A 407 15.30 -1.79 1.52
C LEU A 407 16.35 -1.11 0.63
N GLY A 408 16.75 -1.75 -0.47
CA GLY A 408 17.67 -1.17 -1.46
C GLY A 408 17.12 0.09 -2.12
N VAL A 409 15.89 0.04 -2.65
CA VAL A 409 15.24 1.21 -3.29
C VAL A 409 14.94 2.31 -2.27
N PHE A 410 14.55 1.96 -1.04
CA PHE A 410 14.36 2.93 0.04
C PHE A 410 15.67 3.67 0.38
N LEU A 411 16.80 2.96 0.48
CA LEU A 411 18.11 3.59 0.73
C LEU A 411 18.58 4.47 -0.43
N ILE A 412 18.38 4.02 -1.68
CA ILE A 412 18.66 4.82 -2.88
C ILE A 412 17.76 6.07 -2.89
N GLY A 413 16.48 5.94 -2.55
CA GLY A 413 15.53 7.04 -2.44
C GLY A 413 15.92 8.06 -1.38
N LEU A 414 16.38 7.62 -0.20
CA LEU A 414 16.96 8.51 0.82
C LEU A 414 18.18 9.26 0.29
N ILE A 415 19.13 8.58 -0.37
CA ILE A 415 20.34 9.23 -0.92
C ILE A 415 19.95 10.25 -2.00
N VAL A 416 19.10 9.88 -2.96
CA VAL A 416 18.61 10.77 -4.02
C VAL A 416 17.85 11.95 -3.44
N SER A 417 16.96 11.74 -2.48
CA SER A 417 16.19 12.81 -1.83
C SER A 417 17.09 13.71 -0.98
N CYS A 418 18.12 13.17 -0.31
CA CYS A 418 19.15 13.96 0.37
C CYS A 418 19.95 14.84 -0.61
N CYS A 419 20.36 14.31 -1.76
CA CYS A 419 21.10 15.04 -2.78
C CYS A 419 20.26 16.03 -3.60
N LYS A 420 18.96 15.78 -3.79
CA LYS A 420 18.06 16.68 -4.55
C LYS A 420 17.91 18.03 -3.85
N GLY A 421 17.87 19.12 -4.62
CA GLY A 421 17.65 20.47 -4.09
C GLY A 421 16.28 20.64 -3.41
N LYS A 422 16.06 21.78 -2.76
CA LYS A 422 14.71 22.17 -2.33
C LYS A 422 13.83 22.36 -3.57
N LYS A 423 12.59 21.85 -3.56
CA LYS A 423 11.59 22.22 -4.58
C LYS A 423 11.32 23.72 -4.53
N SER A 424 11.05 24.30 -5.70
CA SER A 424 10.50 25.66 -5.78
C SER A 424 9.07 25.70 -5.21
N VAL A 425 8.54 26.89 -4.93
CA VAL A 425 7.14 27.01 -4.49
C VAL A 425 6.18 26.65 -5.61
N ILE A 426 6.52 27.05 -6.85
CA ILE A 426 5.71 26.79 -8.04
C ILE A 426 5.58 25.27 -8.27
N GLU A 427 6.70 24.55 -8.36
CA GLU A 427 6.77 23.08 -8.50
C GLU A 427 6.14 22.29 -7.33
N GLY A 428 5.91 22.94 -6.19
CA GLY A 428 5.20 22.38 -5.03
C GLY A 428 3.72 22.75 -4.98
N VAL A 429 3.26 23.69 -5.81
CA VAL A 429 1.84 23.99 -6.02
C VAL A 429 1.34 23.21 -7.23
N ASP A 430 2.13 23.09 -8.31
CA ASP A 430 1.77 22.28 -9.48
C ASP A 430 1.48 20.80 -9.09
N ASP A 431 2.31 20.18 -8.24
CA ASP A 431 2.07 18.84 -7.64
C ASP A 431 0.72 18.73 -6.87
N ASP A 432 0.27 19.83 -6.25
CA ASP A 432 -0.96 19.91 -5.45
C ASP A 432 -2.17 20.39 -6.29
N SER A 433 -1.94 20.98 -7.48
CA SER A 433 -2.94 21.64 -8.33
C SER A 433 -3.18 20.99 -9.70
N ASP A 434 -2.35 20.02 -10.10
CA ASP A 434 -2.67 18.98 -11.11
C ASP A 434 -3.98 18.21 -10.78
N MET A 435 -4.51 18.36 -9.55
CA MET A 435 -5.83 17.87 -9.13
C MET A 435 -6.97 18.91 -9.28
N SER A 436 -6.70 20.08 -9.88
CA SER A 436 -7.66 21.20 -9.95
C SER A 436 -7.49 22.24 -11.08
N ASP A 437 -6.51 22.14 -11.98
CA ASP A 437 -6.27 23.13 -13.05
C ASP A 437 -6.77 22.68 -14.43
N ASP A 438 -8.00 23.07 -14.77
CA ASP A 438 -8.52 23.14 -16.14
C ASP A 438 -8.50 24.60 -16.62
N GLU A 439 -8.18 24.84 -17.91
CA GLU A 439 -8.19 26.20 -18.47
C GLU A 439 -9.59 26.85 -18.42
N PRO A 440 -9.69 28.16 -18.12
CA PRO A 440 -10.90 28.92 -18.38
C PRO A 440 -11.06 29.09 -19.91
N SER A 441 -11.93 28.27 -20.51
CA SER A 441 -12.16 28.24 -21.95
C SER A 441 -12.52 29.63 -22.52
N THR A 442 -11.85 29.98 -23.62
CA THR A 442 -11.88 31.33 -24.17
C THR A 442 -13.05 31.57 -25.13
N TYR A 443 -13.86 32.58 -24.80
CA TYR A 443 -14.78 33.32 -25.67
C TYR A 443 -15.85 32.53 -26.47
N SER A 444 -17.11 32.68 -26.03
CA SER A 444 -18.25 32.81 -26.95
C SER A 444 -18.71 34.27 -26.99
N VAL A 445 -19.08 34.76 -28.17
CA VAL A 445 -19.59 36.12 -28.42
C VAL A 445 -21.06 36.24 -28.03
#